data_AF-A0A6M3KUM0-F1
#
_entry.id   AF-A0A6M3KUM0-F1
#
_cell.length_a   1.000
_cell.length_b   1.000
_cell.length_c   1.000
_cell.angle_alpha   90.00
_cell.angle_beta   90.00
_cell.angle_gamma   90.00
#
_symmetry.space_group_name_H-M   'P 1'
#
loop_
_entity.id
_entity.type
_entity.pdbx_description
1 polymer ?
#
loop_
_entity_poly.entity_id
_entity_poly.type
_entity_poly.pdbx_seq_one_letter_code
_entity_poly.pdbx_strand_id
1 'polypeptide(L)'
;MTLKDTKKLMKIATGFRNGILGMEDSKEKCLMVSASLEGLLRFSGYDCTLTEGIVADWFHFWITFPDTTILDPTADQFSKPNGENMPPVYIGGKPKWYKVIKQGVS
;
A
#
# COMPACT_ATOMS: atom_id res chain seq x y z
N MET A 1 -11.78 -9.96 -4.62
CA MET A 1 -12.21 -8.57 -4.41
C MET A 1 -12.98 -8.11 -5.65
N THR A 2 -14.10 -7.41 -5.50
CA THR A 2 -14.85 -6.90 -6.67
C THR A 2 -14.34 -5.53 -7.12
N LEU A 3 -14.64 -5.11 -8.35
CA LEU A 3 -14.31 -3.76 -8.85
C LEU A 3 -14.90 -2.66 -7.94
N LYS A 4 -16.08 -2.89 -7.37
CA LYS A 4 -16.73 -1.96 -6.43
C LYS A 4 -15.91 -1.84 -5.14
N ASP A 5 -15.41 -2.96 -4.63
CA ASP A 5 -14.56 -2.99 -3.44
C ASP A 5 -13.23 -2.28 -3.70
N THR A 6 -12.60 -2.52 -4.85
CA THR A 6 -11.36 -1.86 -5.26
C THR A 6 -11.51 -0.33 -5.29
N LYS A 7 -12.60 0.18 -5.89
CA LYS A 7 -12.88 1.63 -5.91
C LYS A 7 -13.11 2.20 -4.51
N LYS A 8 -13.82 1.48 -3.64
CA LYS A 8 -14.05 1.89 -2.26
C LYS A 8 -12.75 1.93 -1.46
N LEU A 9 -11.93 0.88 -1.56
CA LEU A 9 -10.63 0.80 -0.90
C LEU A 9 -9.67 1.88 -1.39
N MET A 10 -9.64 2.14 -2.70
CA MET A 10 -8.84 3.24 -3.27
C MET A 10 -9.24 4.59 -2.66
N LYS A 11 -10.54 4.85 -2.51
CA LYS A 11 -11.04 6.09 -1.89
C LYS A 11 -10.63 6.21 -0.43
N ILE A 12 -10.78 5.13 0.35
CA ILE A 12 -10.37 5.09 1.77
C ILE A 12 -8.88 5.33 1.90
N ALA A 13 -8.06 4.58 1.17
CA ALA A 13 -6.60 4.66 1.21
C ALA A 13 -6.10 6.05 0.80
N THR A 14 -6.65 6.62 -0.27
CA THR A 14 -6.30 7.98 -0.73
C THR A 14 -6.65 9.02 0.33
N GLY A 15 -7.86 8.95 0.90
CA GLY A 15 -8.29 9.88 1.96
C GLY A 15 -7.43 9.77 3.21
N PHE A 16 -7.13 8.55 3.65
CA PHE A 16 -6.27 8.28 4.80
C PHE A 16 -4.85 8.80 4.58
N ARG A 17 -4.23 8.44 3.45
CA ARG A 17 -2.89 8.89 3.04
C ARG A 17 -2.80 10.42 3.02
N ASN A 18 -3.74 11.08 2.36
CA ASN A 18 -3.73 12.54 2.28
C ASN A 18 -3.95 13.20 3.64
N GLY A 19 -4.77 12.58 4.51
CA GLY A 19 -4.98 13.05 5.88
C GLY A 19 -3.73 12.95 6.75
N ILE A 20 -2.96 11.85 6.63
CA ILE A 20 -1.75 11.64 7.45
C ILE A 20 -0.51 12.36 6.90
N LEU A 21 -0.35 12.43 5.57
CA LEU A 21 0.81 13.07 4.93
C LEU A 21 0.63 14.58 4.72
N GLY A 22 -0.60 15.08 4.63
CA GLY A 22 -0.86 16.47 4.29
C GLY A 22 -0.27 16.84 2.93
N MET A 23 0.72 17.75 2.93
CA MET A 23 1.44 18.20 1.72
C MET A 23 2.81 17.52 1.53
N GLU A 24 3.18 16.58 2.41
CA GLU A 24 4.47 15.90 2.32
C GLU A 24 4.49 14.76 1.29
N ASP A 25 5.69 14.34 0.90
CA ASP A 25 5.89 13.16 0.04
C ASP A 25 5.75 11.83 0.83
N SER A 26 5.76 10.71 0.09
CA SER A 26 5.67 9.35 0.65
C SER A 26 7.02 8.75 1.08
N LYS A 27 8.15 9.44 0.88
CA LYS A 27 9.48 8.83 1.05
C LYS A 27 9.70 8.38 2.49
N GLU A 28 10.14 7.12 2.64
CA GLU A 28 10.46 6.50 3.94
C GLU A 28 9.28 6.43 4.94
N LYS A 29 8.06 6.73 4.49
CA LYS A 29 6.85 6.73 5.32
C LYS A 29 6.00 5.48 5.16
N CYS A 30 6.48 4.48 4.40
CA CYS A 30 5.73 3.27 4.06
C CYS A 30 5.21 2.51 5.29
N LEU A 31 6.04 2.33 6.32
CA LEU A 31 5.61 1.66 7.55
C LEU A 31 4.52 2.45 8.27
N MET A 32 4.73 3.75 8.49
CA MET A 32 3.80 4.62 9.19
C MET A 32 2.42 4.62 8.53
N VAL A 33 2.38 4.77 7.20
CA VAL A 33 1.13 4.85 6.44
C VAL A 33 0.48 3.47 6.32
N SER A 34 1.23 2.44 5.91
CA SER A 34 0.68 1.10 5.66
C SER A 34 0.22 0.40 6.94
N ALA A 35 0.97 0.49 8.04
CA ALA A 35 0.56 -0.14 9.31
C ALA A 35 -0.69 0.53 9.90
N SER A 36 -0.74 1.86 9.89
CA SER A 36 -1.91 2.60 10.41
C SER A 36 -3.16 2.36 9.57
N LEU A 37 -3.01 2.32 8.23
CA LEU A 37 -4.11 2.01 7.33
C LEU A 37 -4.57 0.56 7.47
N GLU A 38 -3.66 -0.40 7.64
CA GLU A 38 -4.01 -1.81 7.89
C GLU A 38 -4.89 -1.95 9.14
N GLY A 39 -4.51 -1.29 10.24
CA GLY A 39 -5.30 -1.28 11.47
C GLY A 39 -6.71 -0.71 11.26
N LEU A 40 -6.83 0.41 10.53
CA LEU A 40 -8.12 1.01 10.17
C LEU A 40 -8.98 0.07 9.30
N LEU A 41 -8.38 -0.57 8.31
CA LEU A 41 -9.09 -1.49 7.41
C LEU A 41 -9.59 -2.72 8.16
N ARG A 42 -8.77 -3.32 9.02
CA ARG A 42 -9.17 -4.45 9.87
C ARG A 42 -10.27 -4.07 10.85
N PHE A 43 -10.16 -2.90 11.48
CA PHE A 43 -11.24 -2.36 12.31
C PHE A 43 -12.55 -2.18 11.52
N SER A 44 -12.44 -1.85 10.23
CA SER A 44 -13.58 -1.70 9.32
C SER A 44 -14.08 -3.04 8.73
N GLY A 45 -13.57 -4.18 9.19
CA GLY A 45 -14.00 -5.51 8.79
C GLY A 45 -13.35 -6.05 7.51
N TYR A 46 -12.28 -5.43 7.00
CA TYR A 46 -11.51 -5.99 5.90
C TYR A 46 -10.50 -7.02 6.40
N ASP A 47 -10.49 -8.21 5.78
CA ASP A 47 -9.44 -9.19 5.99
C ASP A 47 -8.22 -8.78 5.14
N CYS A 48 -7.16 -8.34 5.82
CA CYS A 48 -5.90 -7.94 5.22
C CYS A 48 -4.77 -8.04 6.24
N THR A 49 -3.54 -8.08 5.74
CA THR A 49 -2.34 -8.13 6.59
C THR A 49 -1.28 -7.14 6.13
N LEU A 50 -0.51 -6.63 7.08
CA LEU A 50 0.70 -5.89 6.77
C LEU A 50 1.77 -6.85 6.24
N THR A 51 2.34 -6.51 5.09
CA THR A 51 3.38 -7.26 4.41
C THR A 51 4.65 -6.44 4.37
N GLU A 52 5.74 -7.08 4.75
CA GLU A 52 7.10 -6.59 4.69
C GLU A 52 7.81 -7.20 3.48
N GLY A 53 8.56 -6.39 2.75
CA GLY A 53 9.32 -6.89 1.62
C GLY A 53 10.26 -5.89 0.97
N ILE A 54 10.70 -6.22 -0.24
CA ILE A 54 11.57 -5.40 -1.07
C ILE A 54 10.82 -4.94 -2.31
N VAL A 55 10.90 -3.65 -2.59
CA VAL A 55 10.32 -3.00 -3.76
C VAL A 55 11.37 -2.07 -4.37
N ALA A 56 11.70 -2.31 -5.65
CA ALA A 56 12.75 -1.57 -6.37
C ALA A 56 14.12 -1.53 -5.63
N ASP A 57 14.46 -2.64 -4.96
CA ASP A 57 15.67 -2.82 -4.12
C ASP A 57 15.68 -2.04 -2.80
N TRP A 58 14.52 -1.54 -2.36
CA TRP A 58 14.34 -0.89 -1.05
C TRP A 58 13.40 -1.67 -0.15
N PHE A 59 13.66 -1.61 1.16
CA PHE A 59 12.75 -2.15 2.16
C PHE A 59 11.42 -1.39 2.16
N HIS A 60 10.32 -2.12 2.20
CA HIS A 60 8.99 -1.54 1.99
C HIS A 60 7.88 -2.31 2.69
N PHE A 61 6.82 -1.58 3.07
CA PHE A 61 5.60 -2.13 3.65
C PHE A 61 4.37 -1.80 2.82
N TRP A 62 3.53 -2.80 2.60
CA TRP A 62 2.24 -2.68 1.93
C TRP A 62 1.21 -3.61 2.57
N ILE A 63 -0.04 -3.49 2.14
CA ILE A 63 -1.16 -4.27 2.64
C ILE A 63 -1.49 -5.37 1.64
N THR A 64 -1.62 -6.62 2.09
CA THR A 64 -2.01 -7.76 1.24
C THR A 64 -3.37 -8.30 1.66
N PHE A 65 -4.23 -8.54 0.68
CA PHE A 65 -5.54 -9.17 0.85
C PHE A 65 -5.48 -10.68 0.55
N PRO A 66 -6.46 -11.49 1.01
CA PRO A 66 -6.49 -12.94 0.79
C PRO A 66 -6.43 -13.39 -0.67
N ASP A 67 -6.95 -12.57 -1.58
CA ASP A 67 -6.92 -12.85 -3.02
C ASP A 67 -5.61 -12.42 -3.71
N THR A 68 -4.56 -12.15 -2.93
CA THR A 68 -3.22 -11.70 -3.36
C THR A 68 -3.17 -10.29 -3.95
N THR A 69 -4.29 -9.56 -3.95
CA THR A 69 -4.29 -8.13 -4.26
C THR A 69 -3.46 -7.41 -3.21
N ILE A 70 -2.66 -6.44 -3.65
CA ILE A 70 -1.92 -5.54 -2.77
C ILE A 70 -2.56 -4.15 -2.80
N LEU A 71 -2.44 -3.44 -1.69
CA LEU A 71 -2.70 -2.02 -1.54
C LEU A 71 -1.44 -1.37 -0.98
N ASP A 72 -0.86 -0.46 -1.76
CA ASP A 72 0.33 0.29 -1.40
C ASP A 72 -0.02 1.79 -1.37
N PRO A 73 -0.23 2.38 -0.18
CA PRO A 73 -0.60 3.77 -0.02
C PRO A 73 0.58 4.74 -0.17
N THR A 74 1.75 4.24 -0.57
CA THR A 74 2.98 5.02 -0.71
C THR A 74 3.73 4.65 -2.00
N ALA A 75 3.02 4.08 -2.98
CA ALA A 75 3.63 3.53 -4.18
C ALA A 75 4.39 4.58 -5.01
N ASP A 76 3.98 5.85 -4.95
CA ASP A 76 4.64 6.97 -5.62
C ASP A 76 6.05 7.27 -5.10
N GLN A 77 6.48 6.72 -3.96
CA GLN A 77 7.88 6.83 -3.54
C GLN A 77 8.84 6.14 -4.53
N PHE A 78 8.32 5.21 -5.34
CA PHE A 78 9.08 4.50 -6.37
C PHE A 78 8.99 5.16 -7.75
N SER A 79 8.23 6.25 -7.89
CA SER A 79 8.15 7.00 -9.13
C SER A 79 9.50 7.66 -9.44
N LYS A 80 10.09 7.32 -10.59
CA LYS A 80 11.36 7.89 -11.06
C LYS A 80 11.09 8.76 -12.30
N PRO A 81 11.79 9.90 -12.47
CA PRO A 81 11.61 10.79 -13.64
C PRO A 81 11.73 10.10 -15.00
N ASN A 82 12.53 9.02 -15.08
CA ASN A 82 12.77 8.22 -16.29
C ASN A 82 12.39 6.72 -16.10
N GLY A 83 11.54 6.39 -15.13
CA GLY A 83 11.15 5.01 -14.79
C GLY A 83 9.63 4.80 -14.78
N GLU A 84 9.17 3.72 -14.15
CA GLU A 84 7.74 3.51 -13.91
C GLU A 84 7.18 4.66 -13.05
N ASN A 85 6.12 5.31 -13.53
CA ASN A 85 5.43 6.36 -12.79
C ASN A 85 4.31 5.71 -11.97
N MET A 86 4.62 5.37 -10.73
CA MET A 86 3.67 4.75 -9.82
C MET A 86 2.64 5.77 -9.33
N PRO A 87 1.36 5.36 -9.19
CA PRO A 87 0.34 6.24 -8.64
C PRO A 87 0.62 6.50 -7.14
N PRO A 88 0.07 7.60 -6.57
CA PRO A 88 0.15 7.87 -5.14
C PRO A 88 -0.35 6.73 -4.25
N VAL A 89 -1.40 6.05 -4.71
CA VAL A 89 -1.92 4.83 -4.11
C VAL A 89 -2.07 3.79 -5.20
N TYR A 90 -1.46 2.63 -5.00
CA TYR A 90 -1.59 1.49 -5.90
C TYR A 90 -2.51 0.44 -5.27
N ILE A 91 -3.45 -0.11 -6.06
CA ILE A 91 -4.22 -1.29 -5.69
C ILE A 91 -4.33 -2.21 -6.91
N GLY A 92 -3.98 -3.48 -6.74
CA GLY A 92 -3.97 -4.42 -7.86
C GLY A 92 -3.18 -5.69 -7.57
N GLY A 93 -3.01 -6.52 -8.59
CA GLY A 93 -2.18 -7.72 -8.49
C GLY A 93 -0.72 -7.36 -8.24
N LYS A 94 -0.04 -8.12 -7.38
CA LYS A 94 1.34 -7.84 -6.97
C LYS A 94 2.30 -7.79 -8.18
N PRO A 95 2.96 -6.65 -8.47
CA PRO A 95 3.95 -6.57 -9.53
C PRO A 95 5.14 -7.51 -9.30
N LYS A 96 5.86 -7.89 -10.37
CA LYS A 96 6.99 -8.84 -10.28
C LYS A 96 8.14 -8.34 -9.41
N TRP A 97 8.33 -7.03 -9.36
CA TRP A 97 9.40 -6.37 -8.61
C TRP A 97 9.07 -6.15 -7.13
N TYR A 98 7.87 -6.55 -6.67
CA TYR A 98 7.52 -6.65 -5.25
C TYR A 98 7.87 -8.05 -4.74
N LYS A 99 8.87 -8.13 -3.87
CA LYS A 99 9.38 -9.37 -3.27
C LYS A 99 8.98 -9.42 -1.80
N VAL A 100 8.25 -10.43 -1.39
CA VAL A 100 7.82 -10.61 0.00
C VAL A 100 9.00 -11.11 0.85
N ILE A 101 9.21 -10.51 2.02
CA ILE A 101 10.09 -11.02 3.07
C ILE A 101 9.24 -11.70 4.15
N LYS A 102 8.19 -11.02 4.65
CA LYS A 102 7.33 -11.51 5.73
C LYS A 102 5.89 -11.03 5.54
N GLN A 103 4.92 -11.88 5.86
CA GLN A 103 3.49 -11.54 5.87
C GLN A 103 2.94 -11.68 7.28
N GLY A 104 1.95 -10.85 7.63
CA GLY A 104 1.32 -10.86 8.94
C GLY A 104 2.21 -10.28 10.03
N VAL A 105 2.90 -9.18 9.74
CA VAL A 105 3.71 -8.46 10.74
C VAL A 105 2.75 -7.63 11.59
N SER A 106 2.25 -8.23 12.68
CA SER A 106 1.41 -7.58 13.70
C SER A 106 2.15 -7.47 15.00
#